data_AF-A0A9X1PAI6-F1
#
_entry.id   AF-A0A9X1PAI6-F1
#
_cell.length_a   1.000
_cell.length_b   1.000
_cell.length_c   1.000
_cell.angle_alpha   90.00
_cell.angle_beta   90.00
_cell.angle_gamma   90.00
#
_symmetry.space_group_name_H-M   'P 1'
#
loop_
_entity.id
_entity.type
_entity.pdbx_description
1 polymer ?
#
loop_
_entity_poly.entity_id
_entity_poly.type
_entity_poly.pdbx_seq_one_letter_code
_entity_poly.pdbx_strand_id
1 'polypeptide(L)'
;MLKKNLFTGSLLLLALATQAQSISPTPDQIKAYTSAWKGERSADGRPKVSDAILARLKNISMEEAWGVLRNKGYHNQFEGEWQLIYPDSAMTGRVVTAQYVPSRPDLEALVKETGKKEGRVQTGGTNSWPIDVLKDGDVYVADGYGKIADGTLIGDNLGNSIYAKSKRGVIFYGSVRDVEGLSEIKGFNAWMKGQDPSYIQQMMLTNINTPIRIGRAIVLPGDVVLAKKYGTIFIPAHLVEELVLTSEVTALRDEFGHLRLKEGKYTPGEIDTKWSDVIQKDFLNWVNNYPGKLPMTKKELDDYLKQRNY
;
A
#
# COMPACT_ATOMS: atom_id res chain seq x y z
N MET A 1 58.58 -50.87 -10.06
CA MET A 1 58.05 -49.66 -10.74
C MET A 1 56.69 -49.30 -10.15
N LEU A 2 56.64 -48.44 -9.13
CA LEU A 2 55.38 -47.85 -8.64
C LEU A 2 55.22 -46.46 -9.26
N LYS A 3 54.23 -46.27 -10.14
CA LYS A 3 53.79 -44.94 -10.58
C LYS A 3 52.86 -44.37 -9.50
N LYS A 4 53.31 -43.32 -8.81
CA LYS A 4 52.49 -42.52 -7.89
C LYS A 4 51.53 -41.65 -8.70
N ASN A 5 50.24 -41.84 -8.45
CA ASN A 5 49.19 -40.90 -8.84
C ASN A 5 49.38 -39.59 -8.08
N LEU A 6 49.58 -38.47 -8.78
CA LEU A 6 49.44 -37.12 -8.22
C LEU A 6 48.19 -36.51 -8.85
N PHE A 7 47.06 -36.59 -8.14
CA PHE A 7 45.89 -35.75 -8.39
C PHE A 7 46.05 -34.51 -7.52
N THR A 8 46.51 -33.41 -8.10
CA THR A 8 46.48 -32.08 -7.47
C THR A 8 45.08 -31.49 -7.65
N GLY A 9 44.25 -31.60 -6.61
CA GLY A 9 42.97 -30.89 -6.54
C GLY A 9 43.20 -29.40 -6.28
N SER A 10 42.76 -28.54 -7.21
CA SER A 10 42.72 -27.10 -7.00
C SER A 10 41.41 -26.74 -6.29
N LEU A 11 41.49 -26.30 -5.03
CA LEU A 11 40.35 -25.69 -4.34
C LEU A 11 40.18 -24.24 -4.84
N LEU A 12 39.14 -23.98 -5.62
CA LEU A 12 38.69 -22.62 -5.92
C LEU A 12 37.96 -22.06 -4.68
N LEU A 13 38.61 -21.15 -3.95
CA LEU A 13 37.98 -20.30 -2.95
C LEU A 13 37.12 -19.25 -3.67
N LEU A 14 35.82 -19.54 -3.80
CA LEU A 14 34.81 -18.54 -4.14
C LEU A 14 34.71 -17.55 -2.97
N ALA A 15 35.36 -16.39 -3.09
CA ALA A 15 35.13 -15.27 -2.19
C ALA A 15 33.69 -14.78 -2.39
N LEU A 16 32.79 -15.19 -1.50
CA LEU A 16 31.44 -14.65 -1.42
C LEU A 16 31.57 -13.18 -0.98
N ALA A 17 31.44 -12.25 -1.92
CA ALA A 17 31.31 -10.84 -1.60
C ALA A 17 30.00 -10.65 -0.83
N THR A 18 30.08 -10.49 0.49
CA THR A 18 28.94 -10.14 1.32
C THR A 18 28.54 -8.69 1.00
N GLN A 19 27.36 -8.49 0.43
CA GLN A 19 26.82 -7.15 0.28
C GLN A 19 26.40 -6.61 1.65
N ALA A 20 26.95 -5.46 2.03
CA ALA A 20 26.52 -4.73 3.22
C ALA A 20 25.06 -4.26 3.05
N GLN A 21 24.39 -4.00 4.17
CA GLN A 21 23.00 -3.55 4.17
C GLN A 21 22.87 -2.18 3.49
N SER A 22 22.08 -2.13 2.41
CA SER A 22 21.69 -0.91 1.72
C SER A 22 20.48 -0.24 2.40
N ILE A 23 20.31 1.06 2.19
CA ILE A 23 19.12 1.80 2.64
C ILE A 23 17.91 1.31 1.85
N SER A 24 18.08 1.15 0.53
CA SER A 24 17.07 0.52 -0.32
C SER A 24 17.53 -0.87 -0.77
N PRO A 25 16.68 -1.91 -0.64
CA PRO A 25 16.99 -3.20 -1.21
C PRO A 25 17.11 -3.11 -2.74
N THR A 26 17.86 -4.04 -3.32
CA THR A 26 17.99 -4.15 -4.77
C THR A 26 16.63 -4.53 -5.40
N PRO A 27 16.43 -4.26 -6.70
CA PRO A 27 15.21 -4.68 -7.38
C PRO A 27 14.88 -6.16 -7.25
N ASP A 28 15.90 -7.03 -7.20
CA ASP A 28 15.69 -8.48 -7.04
C ASP A 28 15.27 -8.86 -5.61
N GLN A 29 15.77 -8.15 -4.60
CA GLN A 29 15.28 -8.30 -3.23
C GLN A 29 13.81 -7.86 -3.09
N ILE A 30 13.41 -6.76 -3.74
CA ILE A 30 12.00 -6.33 -3.75
C ILE A 30 11.12 -7.36 -4.48
N LYS A 31 11.59 -7.90 -5.61
CA LYS A 31 10.90 -9.00 -6.32
C LYS A 31 10.76 -10.24 -5.44
N ALA A 32 11.72 -10.53 -4.57
CA ALA A 32 11.62 -11.65 -3.64
C ALA A 32 10.47 -11.45 -2.62
N TYR A 33 10.35 -10.26 -2.02
CA TYR A 33 9.24 -9.92 -1.11
C TYR A 33 7.87 -10.01 -1.81
N THR A 34 7.83 -9.61 -3.08
CA THR A 34 6.59 -9.48 -3.87
C THR A 34 6.52 -10.52 -5.00
N SER A 35 7.06 -11.72 -4.78
CA SER A 35 7.28 -12.74 -5.83
C SER A 35 6.00 -13.27 -6.46
N ALA A 36 4.87 -13.16 -5.75
CA ALA A 36 3.54 -13.50 -6.25
C ALA A 36 3.08 -12.56 -7.37
N TRP A 37 3.57 -11.31 -7.42
CA TRP A 37 3.25 -10.37 -8.50
C TRP A 37 3.96 -10.74 -9.80
N LYS A 38 3.17 -10.91 -10.87
CA LYS A 38 3.65 -11.29 -12.21
C LYS A 38 3.48 -10.19 -13.27
N GLY A 39 2.89 -9.06 -12.91
CA GLY A 39 2.68 -7.93 -13.83
C GLY A 39 3.90 -7.02 -13.98
N GLU A 40 3.67 -5.85 -14.59
CA GLU A 40 4.70 -4.82 -14.78
C GLU A 40 5.31 -4.37 -13.43
N ARG A 41 6.58 -3.97 -13.44
CA ARG A 41 7.31 -3.48 -12.27
C ARG A 41 7.99 -2.16 -12.58
N SER A 42 8.15 -1.31 -11.58
CA SER A 42 9.02 -0.13 -11.67
C SER A 42 10.50 -0.52 -11.71
N ALA A 43 11.36 0.45 -12.04
CA ALA A 43 12.80 0.24 -12.14
C ALA A 43 13.44 -0.21 -10.81
N ASP A 44 12.87 0.19 -9.67
CA ASP A 44 13.27 -0.25 -8.34
C ASP A 44 12.76 -1.65 -7.97
N GLY A 45 11.97 -2.31 -8.83
CA GLY A 45 11.47 -3.68 -8.63
C GLY A 45 10.09 -3.79 -7.99
N ARG A 46 9.49 -2.68 -7.52
CA ARG A 46 8.14 -2.69 -6.92
C ARG A 46 7.08 -3.12 -7.96
N PRO A 47 6.02 -3.83 -7.53
CA PRO A 47 4.83 -4.04 -8.35
C PRO A 47 4.24 -2.72 -8.89
N LYS A 48 3.89 -2.70 -10.17
CA LYS A 48 3.26 -1.57 -10.85
C LYS A 48 1.83 -1.94 -11.26
N VAL A 49 0.93 -1.95 -10.28
CA VAL A 49 -0.53 -2.08 -10.50
C VAL A 49 -0.99 -0.95 -11.42
N SER A 50 -2.00 -1.12 -12.28
CA SER A 50 -2.44 -0.07 -13.21
C SER A 50 -3.25 1.04 -12.54
N ASP A 51 -3.20 2.28 -13.07
CA ASP A 51 -3.99 3.40 -12.53
C ASP A 51 -5.49 3.16 -12.65
N ALA A 52 -5.93 2.41 -13.67
CA ALA A 52 -7.33 2.03 -13.84
C ALA A 52 -7.85 1.21 -12.64
N ILE A 53 -7.04 0.27 -12.13
CA ILE A 53 -7.38 -0.52 -10.95
C ILE A 53 -7.36 0.36 -9.69
N LEU A 54 -6.41 1.29 -9.56
CA LEU A 54 -6.39 2.25 -8.45
C LEU A 54 -7.63 3.16 -8.43
N ALA A 55 -8.11 3.56 -9.62
CA ALA A 55 -9.31 4.37 -9.77
C ALA A 55 -10.58 3.61 -9.36
N ARG A 56 -10.70 2.33 -9.75
CA ARG A 56 -11.80 1.45 -9.30
C ARG A 56 -11.73 1.20 -7.79
N LEU A 57 -10.55 0.89 -7.27
CA LEU A 57 -10.31 0.63 -5.84
C LEU A 57 -10.78 1.78 -4.95
N LYS A 58 -10.65 3.04 -5.40
CA LYS A 58 -11.05 4.22 -4.63
C LYS A 58 -12.54 4.18 -4.21
N ASN A 59 -13.39 3.50 -5.00
CA ASN A 59 -14.83 3.39 -4.76
C ASN A 59 -15.20 2.24 -3.81
N ILE A 60 -14.29 1.30 -3.54
CA ILE A 60 -14.54 0.13 -2.68
C ILE A 60 -14.67 0.54 -1.21
N SER A 61 -15.61 -0.04 -0.47
CA SER A 61 -15.71 0.18 0.98
C SER A 61 -14.53 -0.46 1.73
N MET A 62 -14.28 0.00 2.96
CA MET A 62 -13.20 -0.58 3.77
C MET A 62 -13.52 -2.03 4.15
N GLU A 63 -14.79 -2.29 4.44
CA GLU A 63 -15.34 -3.55 4.90
C GLU A 63 -15.28 -4.63 3.81
N GLU A 64 -15.61 -4.30 2.56
CA GLU A 64 -15.49 -5.21 1.42
C GLU A 64 -14.03 -5.60 1.18
N ALA A 65 -13.14 -4.61 1.08
CA ALA A 65 -11.71 -4.85 0.88
C ALA A 65 -11.15 -5.74 2.00
N TRP A 66 -11.53 -5.46 3.25
CA TRP A 66 -11.10 -6.23 4.41
C TRP A 66 -11.68 -7.65 4.43
N GLY A 67 -12.95 -7.81 4.05
CA GLY A 67 -13.61 -9.10 3.91
C GLY A 67 -12.86 -10.01 2.92
N VAL A 68 -12.52 -9.50 1.74
CA VAL A 68 -11.78 -10.26 0.73
C VAL A 68 -10.41 -10.72 1.24
N LEU A 69 -9.64 -9.81 1.85
CA LEU A 69 -8.31 -10.12 2.37
C LEU A 69 -8.35 -11.16 3.48
N ARG A 70 -9.28 -11.03 4.44
CA ARG A 70 -9.41 -11.98 5.55
C ARG A 70 -9.83 -13.37 5.07
N ASN A 71 -10.70 -13.46 4.07
CA ASN A 71 -11.08 -14.73 3.46
C ASN A 71 -9.89 -15.45 2.78
N LYS A 72 -8.80 -14.72 2.48
CA LYS A 72 -7.55 -15.26 1.95
C LYS A 72 -6.45 -15.43 3.01
N GLY A 73 -6.76 -15.24 4.30
CA GLY A 73 -5.82 -15.40 5.41
C GLY A 73 -4.97 -14.16 5.72
N TYR A 74 -5.26 -13.00 5.11
CA TYR A 74 -4.53 -11.75 5.37
C TYR A 74 -5.24 -10.95 6.47
N HIS A 75 -4.79 -11.16 7.71
CA HIS A 75 -5.44 -10.59 8.91
C HIS A 75 -4.77 -9.34 9.47
N ASN A 76 -3.65 -8.90 8.90
CA ASN A 76 -2.81 -7.81 9.42
C ASN A 76 -2.60 -6.72 8.36
N GLN A 77 -3.67 -6.31 7.65
CA GLN A 77 -3.55 -5.30 6.57
C GLN A 77 -4.26 -3.99 6.86
N PHE A 78 -4.93 -3.84 8.00
CA PHE A 78 -5.71 -2.66 8.34
C PHE A 78 -5.13 -1.90 9.52
N GLU A 79 -5.10 -0.57 9.42
CA GLU A 79 -4.78 0.35 10.52
C GLU A 79 -5.78 1.53 10.53
N GLY A 80 -6.14 2.01 11.72
CA GLY A 80 -7.19 3.02 11.92
C GLY A 80 -6.74 4.18 12.80
N GLU A 81 -7.69 4.94 13.34
CA GLU A 81 -7.44 6.03 14.30
C GLU A 81 -6.41 7.05 13.77
N TRP A 82 -6.68 7.54 12.57
CA TRP A 82 -5.87 8.54 11.90
C TRP A 82 -6.43 9.93 12.13
N GLN A 83 -5.53 10.92 12.30
CA GLN A 83 -5.84 12.32 12.03
C GLN A 83 -5.65 12.59 10.53
N LEU A 84 -6.56 13.35 9.94
CA LEU A 84 -6.58 13.64 8.51
C LEU A 84 -6.64 15.15 8.27
N ILE A 85 -5.98 15.61 7.20
CA ILE A 85 -6.16 16.99 6.72
C ILE A 85 -7.54 17.14 6.07
N TYR A 86 -7.90 16.21 5.16
CA TYR A 86 -9.20 16.20 4.51
C TYR A 86 -9.95 14.88 4.80
N PRO A 87 -10.84 14.84 5.81
CA PRO A 87 -11.45 13.61 6.28
C PRO A 87 -12.41 12.96 5.27
N ASP A 88 -13.02 13.73 4.38
CA ASP A 88 -13.98 13.23 3.39
C ASP A 88 -13.31 12.74 2.09
N SER A 89 -11.98 12.77 2.02
CA SER A 89 -11.22 12.30 0.87
C SER A 89 -10.86 10.82 0.96
N ALA A 90 -10.86 10.15 -0.20
CA ALA A 90 -10.29 8.83 -0.38
C ALA A 90 -9.02 8.90 -1.24
N MET A 91 -8.01 8.12 -0.88
CA MET A 91 -6.74 8.04 -1.59
C MET A 91 -6.36 6.59 -1.89
N THR A 92 -5.91 6.34 -3.11
CA THR A 92 -5.33 5.07 -3.53
C THR A 92 -3.98 5.30 -4.21
N GLY A 93 -3.08 4.34 -4.07
CA GLY A 93 -1.77 4.41 -4.71
C GLY A 93 -0.86 3.25 -4.37
N ARG A 94 0.28 3.19 -5.07
CA ARG A 94 1.32 2.19 -4.87
C ARG A 94 2.25 2.65 -3.77
N VAL A 95 2.58 1.80 -2.82
CA VAL A 95 3.29 2.23 -1.63
C VAL A 95 4.79 2.38 -1.90
N VAL A 96 5.36 3.51 -1.47
CA VAL A 96 6.78 3.65 -1.11
C VAL A 96 6.85 3.62 0.42
N THR A 97 7.52 2.62 0.96
CA THR A 97 7.70 2.45 2.42
C THR A 97 8.97 3.17 2.89
N ALA A 98 8.93 3.80 4.06
CA ALA A 98 10.14 4.24 4.77
C ALA A 98 10.09 3.90 6.26
N GLN A 99 11.21 3.44 6.81
CA GLN A 99 11.35 3.15 8.24
C GLN A 99 12.19 4.24 8.90
N TYR A 100 11.66 4.80 9.99
CA TYR A 100 12.39 5.66 10.89
C TYR A 100 12.56 4.98 12.25
N VAL A 101 13.62 5.34 12.95
CA VAL A 101 13.97 4.88 14.30
C VAL A 101 14.55 6.03 15.12
N PRO A 102 14.64 5.92 16.46
CA PRO A 102 15.38 6.87 17.27
C PRO A 102 16.83 7.02 16.78
N SER A 103 17.34 8.25 16.74
CA SER A 103 18.70 8.49 16.26
C SER A 103 19.75 7.84 17.15
N ARG A 104 20.77 7.24 16.52
CA ARG A 104 22.01 6.80 17.18
C ARG A 104 23.20 7.29 16.35
N PRO A 105 24.13 8.10 16.89
CA PRO A 105 25.13 8.80 16.07
C PRO A 105 26.00 7.90 15.18
N ASP A 106 26.41 6.73 15.67
CA ASP A 106 27.21 5.76 14.92
C ASP A 106 26.41 5.08 13.79
N LEU A 107 25.13 4.77 14.01
CA LEU A 107 24.24 4.25 12.96
C LEU A 107 23.91 5.34 11.94
N GLU A 108 23.71 6.59 12.39
CA GLU A 108 23.43 7.72 11.51
C GLU A 108 24.62 8.02 10.58
N ALA A 109 25.84 7.96 11.11
CA ALA A 109 27.05 8.08 10.31
C ALA A 109 27.13 6.99 9.22
N LEU A 110 26.84 5.73 9.59
CA LEU A 110 26.81 4.61 8.65
C LEU A 110 25.73 4.81 7.57
N VAL A 111 24.51 5.18 7.96
CA VAL A 111 23.41 5.42 7.01
C VAL A 111 23.76 6.55 6.04
N LYS A 112 24.36 7.65 6.52
CA LYS A 112 24.80 8.75 5.66
C LYS A 112 25.89 8.29 4.68
N GLU A 113 26.87 7.53 5.15
CA GLU A 113 27.92 6.98 4.28
C GLU A 113 27.36 6.01 3.22
N THR A 114 26.44 5.12 3.61
CA THR A 114 25.75 4.23 2.68
C THR A 114 24.92 5.02 1.66
N GLY A 115 24.17 6.03 2.11
CA GLY A 115 23.40 6.90 1.24
C GLY A 115 24.26 7.64 0.22
N LYS A 116 25.47 8.07 0.61
CA LYS A 116 26.45 8.66 -0.30
C LYS A 116 26.88 7.66 -1.37
N LYS A 117 27.16 6.40 -1.01
CA LYS A 117 27.52 5.33 -1.96
C LYS A 117 26.36 5.00 -2.92
N GLU A 118 25.12 5.12 -2.45
CA GLU A 118 23.90 4.99 -3.25
C GLU A 118 23.55 6.23 -4.09
N GLY A 119 24.34 7.30 -4.04
CA GLY A 119 24.11 8.52 -4.81
C GLY A 119 22.97 9.40 -4.29
N ARG A 120 22.58 9.25 -3.02
CA ARG A 120 21.54 10.08 -2.39
C ARG A 120 22.06 11.47 -2.08
N VAL A 121 21.15 12.45 -2.05
CA VAL A 121 21.48 13.83 -1.71
C VAL A 121 22.10 13.91 -0.32
N GLN A 122 23.23 14.62 -0.22
CA GLN A 122 23.98 14.75 1.03
C GLN A 122 23.67 16.05 1.80
N THR A 123 22.91 16.94 1.17
CA THR A 123 22.41 18.17 1.78
C THR A 123 21.01 17.95 2.35
N GLY A 124 20.75 18.51 3.53
CA GLY A 124 19.48 18.33 4.25
C GLY A 124 19.42 17.03 5.06
N GLY A 125 18.23 16.74 5.59
CA GLY A 125 17.96 15.54 6.38
C GLY A 125 17.68 14.30 5.52
N THR A 126 17.90 13.11 6.09
CA THR A 126 17.62 11.84 5.41
C THR A 126 16.12 11.62 5.13
N ASN A 127 15.24 12.41 5.74
CA ASN A 127 13.80 12.37 5.53
C ASN A 127 13.36 12.84 4.13
N SER A 128 14.24 13.48 3.35
CA SER A 128 13.98 13.82 1.94
C SER A 128 14.18 12.64 1.00
N TRP A 129 15.02 11.66 1.35
CA TRP A 129 15.39 10.56 0.45
C TRP A 129 14.22 9.67 -0.02
N PRO A 130 13.19 9.37 0.80
CA PRO A 130 12.02 8.65 0.31
C PRO A 130 11.22 9.45 -0.72
N ILE A 131 11.26 10.79 -0.65
CA ILE A 131 10.56 11.69 -1.58
C ILE A 131 11.23 11.64 -2.96
N ASP A 132 12.54 11.39 -3.02
CA ASP A 132 13.29 11.31 -4.27
C ASP A 132 12.96 10.10 -5.14
N VAL A 133 12.47 9.02 -4.53
CA VAL A 133 12.10 7.80 -5.27
C VAL A 133 10.64 7.78 -5.72
N LEU A 134 9.79 8.69 -5.22
CA LEU A 134 8.36 8.76 -5.56
C LEU A 134 8.15 8.96 -7.06
N LYS A 135 7.14 8.27 -7.58
CA LYS A 135 6.61 8.39 -8.94
C LYS A 135 5.13 8.76 -8.89
N ASP A 136 4.59 9.17 -10.03
CA ASP A 136 3.18 9.48 -10.17
C ASP A 136 2.31 8.28 -9.73
N GLY A 137 1.30 8.55 -8.89
CA GLY A 137 0.42 7.56 -8.28
C GLY A 137 1.01 6.78 -7.10
N ASP A 138 2.24 7.07 -6.65
CA ASP A 138 2.78 6.51 -5.40
C ASP A 138 2.14 7.16 -4.16
N VAL A 139 2.05 6.44 -3.05
CA VAL A 139 1.74 7.00 -1.72
C VAL A 139 2.95 6.80 -0.82
N TYR A 140 3.38 7.86 -0.17
CA TYR A 140 4.49 7.79 0.77
C TYR A 140 4.00 7.30 2.13
N VAL A 141 4.38 6.08 2.50
CA VAL A 141 3.99 5.42 3.75
C VAL A 141 5.22 5.28 4.64
N ALA A 142 5.15 5.76 5.87
CA ALA A 142 6.29 5.71 6.78
C ALA A 142 5.92 5.30 8.19
N ASP A 143 6.78 4.48 8.79
CA ASP A 143 6.75 4.19 10.22
C ASP A 143 7.69 5.18 10.94
N GLY A 144 7.08 6.15 11.62
CA GLY A 144 7.74 7.11 12.51
C GLY A 144 7.62 6.70 13.98
N TYR A 145 7.34 5.41 14.25
CA TYR A 145 7.16 4.82 15.58
C TYR A 145 6.22 5.60 16.52
N GLY A 146 5.27 6.32 15.93
CA GLY A 146 4.29 7.14 16.65
C GLY A 146 4.85 8.43 17.27
N LYS A 147 6.06 8.86 16.91
CA LYS A 147 6.66 10.07 17.47
C LYS A 147 5.94 11.34 16.98
N ILE A 148 5.48 12.15 17.93
CA ILE A 148 4.79 13.42 17.68
C ILE A 148 5.76 14.59 17.83
N ALA A 149 6.05 14.99 19.07
CA ALA A 149 7.05 16.01 19.36
C ALA A 149 8.42 15.60 18.79
N ASP A 150 9.06 16.51 18.05
CA ASP A 150 10.29 16.32 17.30
C ASP A 150 10.25 15.18 16.27
N GLY A 151 9.07 14.66 15.93
CA GLY A 151 8.86 13.50 15.06
C GLY A 151 8.31 13.82 13.68
N THR A 152 8.16 15.11 13.37
CA THR A 152 7.41 15.58 12.20
C THR A 152 8.19 15.29 10.92
N LEU A 153 7.73 14.31 10.13
CA LEU A 153 8.47 13.79 8.97
C LEU A 153 8.53 14.78 7.80
N ILE A 154 7.49 15.60 7.66
CA ILE A 154 7.36 16.61 6.62
C ILE A 154 6.73 17.90 7.17
N GLY A 155 7.05 19.00 6.50
CA GLY A 155 6.27 20.23 6.49
C GLY A 155 5.80 20.55 5.06
N ASP A 156 5.30 21.76 4.85
CA ASP A 156 4.71 22.22 3.59
C ASP A 156 5.64 22.13 2.35
N ASN A 157 6.93 22.45 2.50
CA ASN A 157 7.92 22.37 1.43
C ASN A 157 8.08 20.93 0.92
N LEU A 158 8.19 19.98 1.86
CA LEU A 158 8.28 18.56 1.52
C LEU A 158 6.94 18.02 1.02
N GLY A 159 5.82 18.50 1.58
CA GLY A 159 4.47 18.21 1.07
C GLY A 159 4.29 18.61 -0.39
N ASN A 160 4.75 19.81 -0.77
CA ASN A 160 4.73 20.27 -2.16
C ASN A 160 5.57 19.38 -3.08
N SER A 161 6.78 18.99 -2.64
CA SER A 161 7.63 18.06 -3.41
C SER A 161 7.00 16.67 -3.57
N ILE A 162 6.39 16.14 -2.50
CA ILE A 162 5.64 14.87 -2.52
C ILE A 162 4.50 14.97 -3.53
N TYR A 163 3.67 16.00 -3.46
CA TYR A 163 2.55 16.15 -4.37
C TYR A 163 3.00 16.38 -5.82
N ALA A 164 4.06 17.17 -6.03
CA ALA A 164 4.62 17.40 -7.36
C ALA A 164 5.03 16.09 -8.06
N LYS A 165 5.66 15.17 -7.31
CA LYS A 165 6.16 13.89 -7.82
C LYS A 165 5.09 12.80 -7.91
N SER A 166 4.21 12.72 -6.91
CA SER A 166 3.30 11.58 -6.74
C SER A 166 1.84 11.86 -7.10
N LYS A 167 1.43 13.14 -7.12
CA LYS A 167 0.01 13.55 -7.22
C LYS A 167 -0.87 12.92 -6.13
N ARG A 168 -0.27 12.56 -5.00
CA ARG A 168 -0.87 11.94 -3.81
C ARG A 168 -0.29 12.61 -2.56
N GLY A 169 -0.51 11.99 -1.41
CA GLY A 169 0.08 12.43 -0.16
C GLY A 169 0.66 11.28 0.66
N VAL A 170 0.40 11.30 1.96
CA VAL A 170 1.18 10.50 2.92
C VAL A 170 0.32 9.69 3.89
N ILE A 171 0.89 8.59 4.39
CA ILE A 171 0.35 7.81 5.51
C ILE A 171 1.50 7.57 6.49
N PHE A 172 1.51 8.30 7.60
CA PHE A 172 2.59 8.25 8.57
C PHE A 172 2.09 7.73 9.90
N TYR A 173 2.65 6.59 10.33
CA TYR A 173 2.57 6.17 11.73
C TYR A 173 3.51 7.03 12.58
N GLY A 174 3.16 8.31 12.72
CA GLY A 174 3.99 9.38 13.23
C GLY A 174 3.29 10.72 13.00
N SER A 175 4.05 11.79 12.80
CA SER A 175 3.51 13.14 12.72
C SER A 175 3.98 13.95 11.52
N VAL A 176 3.29 15.07 11.29
CA VAL A 176 3.69 16.13 10.35
C VAL A 176 3.70 17.47 11.08
N ARG A 177 4.30 18.48 10.46
CA ARG A 177 4.19 19.88 10.87
C ARG A 177 3.58 20.72 9.74
N ASP A 178 3.42 22.02 9.98
CA ASP A 178 2.96 22.99 8.97
C ASP A 178 1.61 22.60 8.34
N VAL A 179 0.66 22.10 9.16
CA VAL A 179 -0.62 21.59 8.66
C VAL A 179 -1.44 22.64 7.93
N GLU A 180 -1.33 23.92 8.32
CA GLU A 180 -1.92 25.04 7.58
C GLU A 180 -1.41 25.06 6.13
N GLY A 181 -0.10 25.09 5.91
CA GLY A 181 0.49 25.07 4.57
C GLY A 181 0.23 23.76 3.81
N LEU A 182 0.25 22.61 4.50
CA LEU A 182 -0.12 21.32 3.87
C LEU A 182 -1.57 21.30 3.40
N SER A 183 -2.47 21.98 4.11
CA SER A 183 -3.90 22.10 3.77
C SER A 183 -4.19 23.06 2.61
N GLU A 184 -3.19 23.75 2.07
CA GLU A 184 -3.34 24.57 0.86
C GLU A 184 -3.00 23.78 -0.42
N ILE A 185 -2.33 22.63 -0.28
CA ILE A 185 -1.90 21.79 -1.41
C ILE A 185 -3.08 20.98 -1.93
N LYS A 186 -3.83 21.55 -2.89
CA LYS A 186 -4.99 20.90 -3.51
C LYS A 186 -4.66 19.52 -4.07
N GLY A 187 -5.29 18.48 -3.50
CA GLY A 187 -5.14 17.08 -3.90
C GLY A 187 -4.17 16.27 -3.04
N PHE A 188 -3.33 16.93 -2.24
CA PHE A 188 -2.56 16.29 -1.19
C PHE A 188 -3.47 15.95 -0.01
N ASN A 189 -3.21 14.84 0.68
CA ASN A 189 -3.84 14.55 1.96
C ASN A 189 -2.87 13.71 2.81
N ALA A 190 -3.04 13.76 4.12
CA ALA A 190 -2.18 13.07 5.06
C ALA A 190 -3.02 12.30 6.07
N TRP A 191 -2.71 11.02 6.24
CA TRP A 191 -3.15 10.19 7.37
C TRP A 191 -1.98 10.12 8.36
N MET A 192 -2.17 10.67 9.56
CA MET A 192 -1.10 10.81 10.56
C MET A 192 -1.59 10.44 11.95
N LYS A 193 -0.68 10.17 12.88
CA LYS A 193 -1.03 9.96 14.31
C LYS A 193 -1.04 11.26 15.12
N GLY A 194 -0.41 12.32 14.61
CA GLY A 194 -0.53 13.64 15.20
C GLY A 194 0.18 14.72 14.39
N GLN A 195 0.20 15.92 14.95
CA GLN A 195 0.91 17.07 14.41
C GLN A 195 1.67 17.78 15.54
N ASP A 196 2.75 18.47 15.18
CA ASP A 196 3.56 19.26 16.13
C ASP A 196 4.29 20.40 15.37
N PRO A 197 4.58 21.56 15.98
CA PRO A 197 5.32 22.64 15.32
C PRO A 197 6.83 22.40 15.23
N SER A 198 7.39 21.44 15.97
CA SER A 198 8.80 21.09 15.90
C SER A 198 9.21 20.60 14.51
N TYR A 199 10.52 20.57 14.26
CA TYR A 199 11.09 19.84 13.14
C TYR A 199 11.60 18.48 13.61
N ILE A 200 11.86 17.58 12.67
CA ILE A 200 12.44 16.27 13.00
C ILE A 200 13.75 16.41 13.80
N GLN A 201 13.78 15.86 15.01
CA GLN A 201 14.99 15.69 15.83
C GLN A 201 15.04 14.30 16.44
N GLN A 202 16.20 13.85 16.90
CA GLN A 202 16.37 12.57 17.60
C GLN A 202 15.76 11.35 16.86
N MET A 203 15.68 11.43 15.52
CA MET A 203 15.02 10.45 14.67
C MET A 203 15.80 10.36 13.35
N MET A 204 15.96 9.15 12.83
CA MET A 204 16.69 8.91 11.59
C MET A 204 15.98 7.88 10.71
N LEU A 205 16.09 8.05 9.40
CA LEU A 205 15.71 7.05 8.41
C LEU A 205 16.69 5.87 8.47
N THR A 206 16.20 4.64 8.40
CA THR A 206 17.05 3.44 8.22
C THR A 206 16.88 2.81 6.85
N ASN A 207 15.64 2.75 6.35
CA ASN A 207 15.33 1.99 5.15
C ASN A 207 14.26 2.66 4.30
N ILE A 208 14.37 2.46 2.98
CA ILE A 208 13.36 2.81 1.98
C ILE A 208 13.04 1.56 1.17
N ASN A 209 11.77 1.33 0.85
CA ASN A 209 11.31 0.16 0.10
C ASN A 209 11.63 -1.20 0.76
N THR A 210 11.59 -1.28 2.08
CA THR A 210 11.61 -2.55 2.84
C THR A 210 10.23 -2.84 3.45
N PRO A 211 9.90 -4.08 3.79
CA PRO A 211 8.71 -4.36 4.60
C PRO A 211 8.75 -3.57 5.91
N ILE A 212 7.66 -2.88 6.25
CA ILE A 212 7.52 -2.09 7.48
C ILE A 212 6.20 -2.37 8.18
N ARG A 213 6.14 -2.06 9.48
CA ARG A 213 4.90 -2.11 10.25
C ARG A 213 4.26 -0.73 10.29
N ILE A 214 2.97 -0.65 10.01
CA ILE A 214 2.16 0.55 10.21
C ILE A 214 1.06 0.20 11.22
N GLY A 215 1.31 0.52 12.49
CA GLY A 215 0.45 0.09 13.60
C GLY A 215 0.33 -1.43 13.66
N ARG A 216 -0.88 -1.98 13.41
CA ARG A 216 -1.10 -3.43 13.33
C ARG A 216 -0.99 -4.00 11.90
N ALA A 217 -0.74 -3.17 10.90
CA ALA A 217 -0.62 -3.61 9.51
C ALA A 217 0.83 -3.91 9.12
N ILE A 218 1.03 -4.95 8.32
CA ILE A 218 2.28 -5.17 7.55
C ILE A 218 2.13 -4.52 6.18
N VAL A 219 3.17 -3.81 5.73
CA VAL A 219 3.17 -3.09 4.45
C VAL A 219 4.45 -3.42 3.69
N LEU A 220 4.30 -3.89 2.45
CA LEU A 220 5.41 -4.17 1.55
C LEU A 220 5.55 -3.04 0.52
N PRO A 221 6.77 -2.82 -0.01
CA PRO A 221 6.99 -1.88 -1.10
C PRO A 221 6.22 -2.28 -2.35
N GLY A 222 5.39 -1.37 -2.86
CA GLY A 222 4.51 -1.58 -4.01
C GLY A 222 3.21 -2.32 -3.72
N ASP A 223 2.88 -2.60 -2.45
CA ASP A 223 1.49 -2.85 -2.07
C ASP A 223 0.61 -1.67 -2.50
N VAL A 224 -0.69 -1.93 -2.66
CA VAL A 224 -1.66 -0.87 -2.96
C VAL A 224 -2.38 -0.48 -1.68
N VAL A 225 -2.47 0.81 -1.40
CA VAL A 225 -3.27 1.28 -0.27
C VAL A 225 -4.64 1.78 -0.74
N LEU A 226 -5.68 1.49 0.05
CA LEU A 226 -6.93 2.24 0.07
C LEU A 226 -7.02 2.96 1.42
N ALA A 227 -6.96 4.29 1.38
CA ALA A 227 -7.03 5.16 2.54
C ALA A 227 -8.34 5.97 2.51
N LYS A 228 -9.13 5.87 3.57
CA LYS A 228 -10.38 6.60 3.79
C LYS A 228 -10.42 7.14 5.22
N LYS A 229 -11.45 7.92 5.55
CA LYS A 229 -11.69 8.48 6.89
C LYS A 229 -11.48 7.49 8.04
N TYR A 230 -12.02 6.28 7.89
CA TYR A 230 -12.07 5.29 8.97
C TYR A 230 -10.82 4.40 9.07
N GLY A 231 -9.91 4.49 8.10
CA GLY A 231 -8.69 3.68 8.13
C GLY A 231 -7.98 3.57 6.80
N THR A 232 -6.91 2.78 6.84
CA THR A 232 -6.05 2.44 5.71
C THR A 232 -5.95 0.93 5.62
N ILE A 233 -6.13 0.39 4.41
CA ILE A 233 -5.94 -1.04 4.13
C ILE A 233 -4.85 -1.22 3.08
N PHE A 234 -3.87 -2.06 3.38
CA PHE A 234 -2.69 -2.32 2.54
C PHE A 234 -2.85 -3.66 1.82
N ILE A 235 -3.11 -3.60 0.53
CA ILE A 235 -3.52 -4.73 -0.30
C ILE A 235 -2.26 -5.26 -1.02
N PRO A 236 -1.90 -6.53 -0.84
CA PRO A 236 -0.84 -7.16 -1.63
C PRO A 236 -1.12 -7.00 -3.12
N ALA A 237 -0.13 -6.53 -3.88
CA ALA A 237 -0.33 -6.13 -5.27
C ALA A 237 -0.96 -7.24 -6.14
N HIS A 238 -0.62 -8.52 -5.91
CA HIS A 238 -1.16 -9.65 -6.66
C HIS A 238 -2.62 -9.99 -6.34
N LEU A 239 -3.21 -9.39 -5.30
CA LEU A 239 -4.61 -9.59 -4.92
C LEU A 239 -5.53 -8.43 -5.32
N VAL A 240 -4.98 -7.28 -5.69
CA VAL A 240 -5.76 -6.05 -5.84
C VAL A 240 -6.84 -6.14 -6.91
N GLU A 241 -6.56 -6.80 -8.04
CA GLU A 241 -7.54 -6.93 -9.14
C GLU A 241 -8.70 -7.83 -8.74
N GLU A 242 -8.40 -8.99 -8.15
CA GLU A 242 -9.43 -9.90 -7.63
C GLU A 242 -10.24 -9.24 -6.51
N LEU A 243 -9.59 -8.47 -5.63
CA LEU A 243 -10.23 -7.75 -4.55
C LEU A 243 -11.20 -6.70 -5.08
N VAL A 244 -10.77 -5.88 -6.04
CA VAL A 244 -11.62 -4.87 -6.67
C VAL A 244 -12.83 -5.53 -7.31
N LEU A 245 -12.61 -6.57 -8.13
CA LEU A 245 -13.70 -7.27 -8.80
C LEU A 245 -14.68 -7.90 -7.81
N THR A 246 -14.18 -8.61 -6.80
CA THR A 246 -15.01 -9.25 -5.76
C THR A 246 -15.80 -8.23 -4.96
N SER A 247 -15.18 -7.11 -4.62
CA SER A 247 -15.83 -6.04 -3.86
C SER A 247 -16.90 -5.33 -4.69
N GLU A 248 -16.65 -5.06 -5.97
CA GLU A 248 -17.65 -4.48 -6.87
C GLU A 248 -18.89 -5.38 -7.05
N VAL A 249 -18.71 -6.70 -7.14
CA VAL A 249 -19.87 -7.62 -7.17
C VAL A 249 -20.59 -7.64 -5.83
N THR A 250 -19.85 -7.54 -4.72
CA THR A 250 -20.45 -7.44 -3.38
C THR A 250 -21.30 -6.18 -3.26
N ALA A 251 -20.79 -5.02 -3.70
CA ALA A 251 -21.55 -3.77 -3.74
C ALA A 251 -22.85 -3.89 -4.56
N LEU A 252 -22.81 -4.54 -5.73
CA LEU A 252 -24.02 -4.79 -6.53
C LEU A 252 -25.03 -5.68 -5.79
N ARG A 253 -24.53 -6.70 -5.07
CA ARG A 253 -25.39 -7.57 -4.26
C ARG A 253 -26.02 -6.82 -3.08
N ASP A 254 -25.26 -5.95 -2.43
CA ASP A 254 -25.73 -5.12 -1.32
C ASP A 254 -26.76 -4.09 -1.80
N GLU A 255 -26.53 -3.44 -2.95
CA GLU A 255 -27.49 -2.53 -3.57
C GLU A 255 -28.81 -3.23 -3.89
N PHE A 256 -28.74 -4.41 -4.51
CA PHE A 256 -29.91 -5.26 -4.75
C PHE A 256 -30.63 -5.63 -3.45
N GLY A 257 -29.86 -6.07 -2.44
CA GLY A 257 -30.39 -6.41 -1.12
C GLY A 257 -31.14 -5.24 -0.50
N HIS A 258 -30.52 -4.06 -0.44
CA HIS A 258 -31.14 -2.85 0.07
C HIS A 258 -32.43 -2.48 -0.68
N LEU A 259 -32.44 -2.61 -2.01
CA LEU A 259 -33.63 -2.36 -2.82
C LEU A 259 -34.77 -3.31 -2.42
N ARG A 260 -34.52 -4.62 -2.42
CA ARG A 260 -35.56 -5.62 -2.14
C ARG A 260 -36.05 -5.60 -0.69
N LEU A 261 -35.18 -5.26 0.26
CA LEU A 261 -35.57 -5.04 1.65
C LEU A 261 -36.48 -3.83 1.80
N LYS A 262 -36.20 -2.71 1.12
CA LYS A 262 -37.06 -1.52 1.12
C LYS A 262 -38.42 -1.76 0.47
N GLU A 263 -38.48 -2.63 -0.53
CA GLU A 263 -39.72 -3.07 -1.16
C GLU A 263 -40.51 -4.08 -0.32
N GLY A 264 -39.91 -4.65 0.74
CA GLY A 264 -40.51 -5.72 1.54
C GLY A 264 -40.61 -7.06 0.81
N LYS A 265 -39.86 -7.25 -0.27
CA LYS A 265 -39.92 -8.47 -1.11
C LYS A 265 -39.28 -9.68 -0.43
N TYR A 266 -38.20 -9.45 0.33
CA TYR A 266 -37.48 -10.47 1.10
C TYR A 266 -37.23 -9.95 2.52
N THR A 267 -36.96 -10.87 3.44
CA THR A 267 -36.58 -10.56 4.82
C THR A 267 -35.07 -10.30 4.93
N PRO A 268 -34.62 -9.60 5.99
CA PRO A 268 -33.17 -9.42 6.25
C PRO A 268 -32.41 -10.76 6.33
N GLY A 269 -32.98 -11.77 7.00
CA GLY A 269 -32.35 -13.08 7.12
C GLY A 269 -32.17 -13.81 5.79
N GLU A 270 -33.07 -13.60 4.82
CA GLU A 270 -32.93 -14.17 3.48
C GLU A 270 -31.83 -13.48 2.65
N ILE A 271 -31.66 -12.17 2.82
CA ILE A 271 -30.65 -11.38 2.11
C ILE A 271 -29.25 -11.57 2.71
N ASP A 272 -29.14 -11.66 4.04
CA ASP A 272 -27.86 -11.73 4.76
C ASP A 272 -27.27 -13.15 4.83
N THR A 273 -27.88 -14.12 4.16
CA THR A 273 -27.43 -15.52 4.12
C THR A 273 -27.15 -16.00 2.70
N LYS A 274 -26.89 -17.30 2.52
CA LYS A 274 -26.76 -17.88 1.19
C LYS A 274 -28.10 -17.78 0.46
N TRP A 275 -28.12 -16.99 -0.61
CA TRP A 275 -29.31 -16.76 -1.41
C TRP A 275 -29.83 -18.06 -2.04
N SER A 276 -31.15 -18.25 -1.94
CA SER A 276 -31.88 -19.30 -2.67
C SER A 276 -31.86 -19.03 -4.18
N ASP A 277 -32.16 -20.06 -4.98
CA ASP A 277 -32.25 -19.93 -6.44
C ASP A 277 -33.24 -18.85 -6.89
N VAL A 278 -34.28 -18.59 -6.09
CA VAL A 278 -35.27 -17.53 -6.35
C VAL A 278 -34.62 -16.16 -6.26
N ILE A 279 -33.86 -15.90 -5.19
CA ILE A 279 -33.17 -14.63 -4.96
C ILE A 279 -32.04 -14.46 -5.98
N GLN A 280 -31.29 -15.52 -6.29
CA GLN A 280 -30.24 -15.48 -7.30
C GLN A 280 -30.80 -15.11 -8.68
N LYS A 281 -31.91 -15.72 -9.13
CA LYS A 281 -32.55 -15.36 -10.40
C LYS A 281 -33.05 -13.92 -10.42
N ASP A 282 -33.61 -13.43 -9.30
CA ASP A 282 -34.04 -12.04 -9.18
C ASP A 282 -32.86 -11.07 -9.26
N PHE A 283 -31.76 -11.37 -8.58
CA PHE A 283 -30.52 -10.61 -8.68
C PHE A 283 -29.98 -10.58 -10.11
N LEU A 284 -29.91 -11.72 -10.80
CA LEU A 284 -29.45 -11.79 -12.19
C LEU A 284 -30.34 -10.97 -13.13
N ASN A 285 -31.66 -11.04 -12.94
CA ASN A 285 -32.60 -10.24 -13.71
C ASN A 285 -32.42 -8.74 -13.44
N TRP A 286 -32.21 -8.36 -12.19
CA TRP A 286 -31.96 -6.97 -11.81
C TRP A 286 -30.62 -6.46 -12.39
N VAL A 287 -29.54 -7.24 -12.30
CA VAL A 287 -28.23 -6.91 -12.87
C VAL A 287 -28.28 -6.77 -14.40
N ASN A 288 -29.04 -7.62 -15.10
CA ASN A 288 -29.20 -7.52 -16.55
C ASN A 288 -29.98 -6.26 -16.97
N ASN A 289 -30.80 -5.71 -16.09
CA ASN A 289 -31.54 -4.47 -16.28
C ASN A 289 -31.01 -3.34 -15.38
N TYR A 290 -29.72 -3.40 -15.01
CA TYR A 290 -29.15 -2.50 -14.03
C TYR A 290 -29.29 -1.04 -14.50
N PRO A 291 -29.90 -0.15 -13.69
CA PRO A 291 -30.24 1.20 -14.13
C PRO A 291 -29.01 2.12 -14.28
N GLY A 292 -27.88 1.73 -13.68
CA GLY A 292 -26.65 2.51 -13.69
C GLY A 292 -25.58 1.95 -14.62
N LYS A 293 -24.39 2.55 -14.55
CA LYS A 293 -23.19 1.99 -15.18
C LYS A 293 -22.57 0.96 -14.24
N LEU A 294 -22.35 -0.26 -14.74
CA LEU A 294 -21.63 -1.29 -13.99
C LEU A 294 -20.19 -0.82 -13.67
N PRO A 295 -19.67 -1.13 -12.46
CA PRO A 295 -18.31 -0.76 -12.07
C PRO A 295 -17.23 -1.61 -12.79
N MET A 296 -17.61 -2.80 -13.27
CA MET A 296 -16.81 -3.66 -14.14
C MET A 296 -17.43 -3.82 -15.53
N THR A 297 -16.70 -4.45 -16.44
CA THR A 297 -17.25 -4.90 -17.72
C THR A 297 -18.27 -6.02 -17.52
N LYS A 298 -19.25 -6.12 -18.43
CA LYS A 298 -20.24 -7.19 -18.41
C LYS A 298 -19.58 -8.58 -18.47
N LYS A 299 -18.50 -8.72 -19.25
CA LYS A 299 -17.72 -9.95 -19.34
C LYS A 299 -17.09 -10.33 -17.99
N GLU A 300 -16.43 -9.39 -17.31
CA GLU A 300 -15.85 -9.65 -15.98
C GLU A 300 -16.91 -10.11 -14.98
N LEU A 301 -18.10 -9.49 -15.00
CA LEU A 301 -19.21 -9.86 -14.13
C LEU A 301 -19.75 -11.27 -14.45
N ASP A 302 -20.00 -11.56 -15.72
CA ASP A 302 -20.53 -12.86 -16.15
C ASP A 302 -19.53 -13.99 -15.85
N ASP A 303 -18.24 -13.77 -16.08
CA ASP A 303 -17.17 -14.72 -15.73
C ASP A 303 -17.10 -14.95 -14.21
N TYR A 304 -17.21 -13.89 -13.41
CA TYR A 304 -17.20 -13.97 -11.95
C TYR A 304 -18.38 -14.77 -11.40
N LEU A 305 -19.58 -14.52 -11.93
CA LEU A 305 -20.82 -15.19 -11.51
C LEU A 305 -20.77 -16.69 -11.87
N LYS A 306 -20.32 -17.00 -13.09
CA LYS A 306 -20.15 -18.39 -13.56
C LYS A 306 -19.20 -19.19 -12.68
N GLN A 307 -18.09 -18.60 -12.23
CA GLN A 307 -17.12 -19.27 -11.34
C GLN A 307 -17.70 -19.61 -9.96
N ARG A 308 -18.78 -18.93 -9.54
CA ARG A 308 -19.42 -19.10 -8.23
C ARG A 308 -20.77 -19.82 -8.31
N ASN A 309 -21.07 -20.43 -9.47
CA ASN A 309 -22.31 -21.17 -9.73
C ASN A 309 -23.58 -20.35 -9.48
N TYR A 310 -23.55 -19.07 -9.88
CA TYR A 310 -24.75 -18.29 -10.12
C TYR A 310 -25.41 -18.67 -11.46
#